data_AF-A0A2E3GNF2-F1
#
_entry.id   AF-A0A2E3GNF2-F1
#
_cell.length_a   1.000
_cell.length_b   1.000
_cell.length_c   1.000
_cell.angle_alpha   90.00
_cell.angle_beta   90.00
_cell.angle_gamma   90.00
#
_symmetry.space_group_name_H-M   'P 1'
#
loop_
_entity.id
_entity.type
_entity.pdbx_description
1 polymer ?
#
loop_
_entity_poly.entity_id
_entity_poly.type
_entity_poly.pdbx_seq_one_letter_code
_entity_poly.pdbx_strand_id
1 'polypeptide(L)'
;MKTTCAILISFFTLSSILAQSNIVTAGGDATSATGSVSYSIGQIDFQYSSSADYSVSEGVQQTYSFDTALSIDDVKYDFQLSIW
;
A
#
# COMPACT_ATOMS: atom_id res chain seq x y z
N MET A 1 -30.64 -1.71 31.47
CA MET A 1 -31.09 -2.53 30.31
C MET A 1 -30.41 -2.10 29.02
N LYS A 2 -30.63 -0.85 28.56
CA LYS A 2 -30.01 -0.30 27.33
C LYS A 2 -28.47 -0.39 27.32
N THR A 3 -27.85 0.01 28.43
CA THR A 3 -26.40 0.03 28.62
C THR A 3 -25.78 -1.36 28.72
N THR A 4 -26.48 -2.30 29.38
CA THR A 4 -26.05 -3.70 29.50
C THR A 4 -26.03 -4.40 28.14
N CYS A 5 -27.03 -4.16 27.29
CA CYS A 5 -27.06 -4.71 25.93
C CYS A 5 -25.94 -4.13 25.06
N ALA A 6 -25.65 -2.84 25.17
CA ALA A 6 -24.56 -2.20 24.42
C ALA A 6 -23.18 -2.77 24.79
N ILE A 7 -22.94 -3.05 26.08
CA ILE A 7 -21.70 -3.67 26.56
C ILE A 7 -21.57 -5.09 25.99
N LEU A 8 -22.63 -5.88 26.00
CA LEU A 8 -22.62 -7.24 25.47
C LEU A 8 -22.31 -7.29 23.97
N ILE A 9 -22.88 -6.36 23.19
CA ILE A 9 -22.61 -6.25 21.74
C ILE A 9 -21.15 -5.88 21.48
N SER A 10 -20.57 -4.97 22.28
CA SER A 10 -19.16 -4.55 22.16
C SER A 10 -18.18 -5.70 22.38
N PHE A 11 -18.43 -6.57 23.36
CA PHE A 11 -17.58 -7.75 23.60
C PHE A 11 -17.62 -8.77 22.47
N PHE A 12 -18.76 -8.88 21.76
CA PHE A 12 -18.92 -9.83 20.65
C PHE A 12 -18.26 -9.35 19.34
N THR A 13 -18.09 -8.04 19.15
CA THR A 13 -17.45 -7.48 17.95
C THR A 13 -15.92 -7.44 18.07
N LEU A 14 -15.37 -7.32 19.29
CA LEU A 14 -13.92 -7.30 19.55
C LEU A 14 -13.23 -8.65 19.27
N SER A 15 -13.92 -9.78 19.43
CA SER A 15 -13.37 -11.11 19.14
C SER A 15 -13.17 -11.40 17.65
N SER A 16 -13.66 -10.51 16.78
CA SER A 16 -13.74 -10.71 15.33
C SER A 16 -12.81 -9.78 14.55
N ILE A 17 -11.90 -9.08 15.23
CA ILE A 17 -10.99 -8.13 14.57
C ILE A 17 -9.86 -8.93 13.92
N LEU A 18 -9.98 -9.17 12.63
CA LEU A 18 -8.88 -9.66 11.80
C LEU A 18 -8.01 -8.46 11.42
N ALA A 19 -6.85 -8.32 12.07
CA ALA A 19 -5.82 -7.38 11.62
C ALA A 19 -5.06 -7.97 10.43
N GLN A 20 -4.79 -7.17 9.40
CA GLN A 20 -3.95 -7.58 8.29
C GLN A 20 -2.51 -7.76 8.79
N SER A 21 -1.99 -9.00 8.76
CA SER A 21 -0.65 -9.31 9.28
C SER A 21 0.47 -9.00 8.28
N ASN A 22 0.17 -8.91 6.99
CA ASN A 22 1.16 -8.66 5.94
C ASN A 22 0.53 -8.01 4.69
N ILE A 23 1.31 -7.19 3.97
CA ILE A 23 0.93 -6.58 2.69
C ILE A 23 1.56 -7.43 1.56
N VAL A 24 0.93 -8.56 1.28
CA VAL A 24 1.35 -9.48 0.20
C VAL A 24 0.26 -9.57 -0.86
N THR A 25 0.67 -9.50 -2.13
CA THR A 25 -0.23 -9.70 -3.29
C THR A 25 -0.34 -11.16 -3.67
N ALA A 26 0.70 -11.94 -3.39
CA ALA A 26 0.71 -13.39 -3.57
C ALA A 26 1.73 -14.03 -2.63
N GLY A 27 1.64 -15.34 -2.47
CA GLY A 27 2.59 -16.13 -1.69
C GLY A 27 2.22 -17.61 -1.75
N GLY A 28 3.11 -18.45 -1.23
CA GLY A 28 2.88 -19.89 -1.20
C GLY A 28 4.11 -20.67 -0.77
N ASP A 29 3.99 -22.00 -0.85
CA ASP A 29 5.07 -22.93 -0.52
C ASP A 29 5.47 -23.69 -1.77
N ALA A 30 6.73 -23.54 -2.19
CA ALA A 30 7.35 -24.40 -3.19
C ALA A 30 7.86 -25.66 -2.49
N THR A 31 7.30 -26.82 -2.82
CA THR A 31 7.68 -28.11 -2.23
C THR A 31 8.35 -29.02 -3.25
N SER A 32 9.38 -29.74 -2.81
CA SER A 32 10.09 -30.76 -3.59
C SER A 32 10.45 -31.94 -2.70
N ALA A 33 10.85 -33.07 -3.29
CA ALA A 33 11.27 -34.25 -2.54
C ALA A 33 12.47 -33.97 -1.60
N THR A 34 13.26 -32.94 -1.88
CA THR A 34 14.44 -32.54 -1.11
C THR A 34 14.17 -31.42 -0.10
N GLY A 35 12.97 -30.84 -0.07
CA GLY A 35 12.60 -29.79 0.89
C GLY A 35 11.57 -28.81 0.38
N SER A 36 11.19 -27.86 1.25
CA SER A 36 10.19 -26.82 0.97
C SER A 36 10.74 -25.42 1.23
N VAL A 37 10.27 -24.45 0.44
CA VAL A 37 10.59 -23.03 0.57
C VAL A 37 9.30 -22.22 0.52
N SER A 38 9.04 -21.44 1.56
CA SER A 38 7.93 -20.48 1.58
C SER A 38 8.35 -19.17 0.93
N TYR A 39 7.48 -18.57 0.13
CA TYR A 39 7.72 -17.28 -0.52
C TYR A 39 6.50 -16.36 -0.39
N SER A 40 6.78 -15.06 -0.43
CA SER A 40 5.79 -13.99 -0.47
C SER A 40 6.18 -12.95 -1.51
N ILE A 41 5.18 -12.40 -2.19
CA ILE A 41 5.29 -11.31 -3.16
C ILE A 41 4.59 -10.11 -2.54
N GLY A 42 5.36 -9.06 -2.23
CA GLY A 42 4.85 -7.80 -1.72
C GLY A 42 4.77 -6.76 -2.82
N GLN A 43 3.56 -6.33 -3.18
CA GLN A 43 3.35 -5.17 -4.04
C GLN A 43 2.18 -4.37 -3.48
N ILE A 44 2.45 -3.17 -2.95
CA ILE A 44 1.47 -2.44 -2.15
C ILE A 44 0.32 -1.93 -3.04
N ASP A 45 0.61 -1.61 -4.29
CA ASP A 45 -0.35 -1.14 -5.28
C ASP A 45 0.11 -1.49 -6.71
N PHE A 46 -0.83 -1.89 -7.57
CA PHE A 46 -0.62 -2.03 -9.00
C PHE A 46 -1.95 -1.94 -9.76
N GLN A 47 -2.01 -1.03 -10.73
CA GLN A 47 -3.08 -0.99 -11.72
C GLN A 47 -2.55 -1.58 -13.02
N TYR A 48 -3.24 -2.60 -13.53
CA TYR A 48 -3.05 -3.10 -14.88
C TYR A 48 -4.32 -2.83 -15.67
N SER A 49 -4.23 -1.98 -16.69
CA SER A 49 -5.33 -1.66 -17.58
C SER A 49 -4.99 -2.15 -18.98
N SER A 50 -5.87 -2.98 -19.56
CA SER A 50 -5.67 -3.54 -20.90
C SER A 50 -6.93 -3.47 -21.75
N SER A 51 -6.74 -3.19 -23.04
CA SER A 51 -7.73 -3.26 -24.12
C SER A 51 -7.12 -4.01 -25.31
N ALA A 52 -7.89 -4.20 -26.39
CA ALA A 52 -7.40 -4.87 -27.60
C ALA A 52 -6.18 -4.15 -28.23
N ASP A 53 -6.08 -2.84 -28.06
CA ASP A 53 -5.08 -2.00 -28.71
C ASP A 53 -3.92 -1.58 -27.79
N TYR A 54 -4.05 -1.74 -26.47
CA TYR A 54 -3.03 -1.29 -25.52
C TYR A 54 -3.07 -2.00 -24.17
N SER A 55 -1.91 -2.01 -23.52
CA SER A 55 -1.76 -2.41 -22.12
C SER A 55 -0.91 -1.38 -21.39
N VAL A 56 -1.36 -0.95 -20.22
CA VAL A 56 -0.63 -0.02 -19.34
C VAL A 56 -0.46 -0.70 -17.99
N SER A 57 0.80 -0.76 -17.53
CA SER A 57 1.17 -1.18 -16.19
C SER A 57 1.79 0.00 -15.48
N GLU A 58 1.21 0.38 -14.34
CA GLU A 58 1.67 1.54 -13.55
C GLU A 58 2.99 1.30 -12.81
N GLY A 59 3.55 0.09 -12.88
CA GLY A 59 4.83 -0.25 -12.26
C GLY A 59 4.77 -0.33 -10.73
N VAL A 60 5.94 -0.25 -10.08
CA VAL A 60 6.06 -0.25 -8.62
C VAL A 60 5.98 1.20 -8.14
N GLN A 61 4.96 1.52 -7.33
CA GLN A 61 4.88 2.84 -6.71
C GLN A 61 5.92 2.95 -5.59
N GLN A 62 6.82 3.93 -5.69
CA GLN A 62 7.75 4.29 -4.63
C GLN A 62 7.10 5.35 -3.74
N THR A 63 7.01 5.09 -2.44
CA THR A 63 6.55 6.09 -1.47
C THR A 63 7.47 7.31 -1.49
N TYR A 64 6.94 8.48 -1.84
CA TYR A 64 7.63 9.74 -1.67
C TYR A 64 7.42 10.24 -0.23
N SER A 65 8.49 10.31 0.55
CA SER A 65 8.45 10.87 1.91
C SER A 65 8.86 12.34 1.87
N PHE A 66 8.01 13.22 2.37
CA PHE A 66 8.38 14.61 2.61
C PHE A 66 9.22 14.69 3.89
N ASP A 67 10.50 14.41 3.79
CA ASP A 67 11.43 14.57 4.91
C ASP A 67 12.12 15.94 4.82
N THR A 68 11.36 16.99 5.12
CA THR A 68 11.86 18.31 5.55
C THR A 68 10.67 19.23 5.80
N ALA A 69 10.66 19.88 6.96
CA ALA A 69 9.70 20.92 7.28
C ALA A 69 9.66 21.94 6.13
N LEU A 70 8.46 22.18 5.59
CA LEU A 70 8.17 23.29 4.69
C LEU A 70 8.35 24.61 5.47
N SER A 71 9.60 25.04 5.67
CA SER A 71 9.92 26.41 6.02
C SER A 71 10.88 26.92 4.98
N ILE A 72 10.31 27.28 3.84
CA ILE A 72 11.01 28.14 2.90
C ILE A 72 10.43 29.52 3.12
N ASP A 73 11.21 30.36 3.82
CA ASP A 73 10.99 31.79 3.86
C ASP A 73 11.46 32.33 2.50
N ASP A 74 10.51 32.76 1.66
CA ASP A 74 10.66 33.35 0.33
C ASP A 74 11.52 32.61 -0.71
N VAL A 75 10.88 31.83 -1.61
CA VAL A 75 11.48 31.58 -2.95
C VAL A 75 11.03 32.65 -3.92
N LYS A 76 11.89 33.65 -4.15
CA LYS A 76 11.80 34.45 -5.37
C LYS A 76 12.34 33.65 -6.54
N TYR A 77 11.46 33.25 -7.44
CA TYR A 77 11.86 32.66 -8.71
C TYR A 77 12.01 33.77 -9.77
N ASP A 78 13.23 33.97 -10.28
CA ASP A 78 13.49 34.70 -11.52
C ASP A 78 13.79 33.68 -12.62
N PHE A 79 12.83 33.45 -13.51
CA PHE A 79 13.02 32.54 -14.63
C PHE A 79 13.37 33.38 -15.86
N GLN A 80 14.66 33.42 -16.24
CA GLN A 80 15.06 33.98 -17.52
C GLN A 80 15.20 32.85 -18.55
N LEU A 81 14.24 32.81 -19.48
CA LEU A 81 14.35 32.00 -20.70
C LEU A 81 15.19 32.79 -21.71
N SER A 82 16.44 32.39 -21.93
CA SER A 82 17.19 32.81 -23.11
C SER A 82 16.98 31.77 -24.22
N ILE A 83 16.45 32.23 -25.34
CA ILE A 83 16.37 31.47 -26.57
C ILE A 83 17.55 31.95 -27.41
N TRP A 84 18.40 31.01 -27.84
CA TRP A 84 19.47 31.29 -28.79
C TRP A 84 18.91 31.39 -30.21
#